data_AF-A0A2A5VKH4-F1
#
_entry.id   AF-A0A2A5VKH4-F1
#
_cell.length_a   1.000
_cell.length_b   1.000
_cell.length_c   1.000
_cell.angle_alpha   90.00
_cell.angle_beta   90.00
_cell.angle_gamma   90.00
#
_symmetry.space_group_name_H-M   'P 1'
#
loop_
_entity.id
_entity.type
_entity.pdbx_description
1 polymer ?
#
loop_
_entity_poly.entity_id
_entity_poly.type
_entity_poly.pdbx_seq_one_letter_code
_entity_poly.pdbx_strand_id
1 'polypeptide(L)'
;MSNFERVKQLLDGDIELDELEIDTELYQMAESIYGREALDEMGVMAPERPPESIVQPNGDSNHKVQIPLPEIPLPEDNTDSKPKKRWGLRILLLMILVAGGLAGAHFADLIDLSEYIDDVRETLGI
;
A
#
# COMPACT_ATOMS: atom_id res chain seq x y z
N MET A 1 3.61 -37.90 -25.90
CA MET A 1 2.95 -37.05 -24.89
C MET A 1 2.91 -35.64 -25.41
N SER A 2 1.84 -34.92 -25.13
CA SER A 2 1.74 -33.49 -25.43
C SER A 2 2.39 -32.66 -24.32
N ASN A 3 2.86 -31.45 -24.65
CA ASN A 3 3.42 -30.53 -23.65
C ASN A 3 2.42 -30.22 -22.52
N PHE A 4 1.13 -30.14 -22.85
CA PHE A 4 0.08 -29.92 -21.87
C PHE A 4 -0.04 -31.06 -20.85
N GLU A 5 0.06 -32.32 -21.30
CA GLU A 5 0.05 -33.48 -20.39
C GLU A 5 1.25 -33.45 -19.44
N ARG A 6 2.44 -33.10 -19.93
CA ARG A 6 3.66 -33.00 -19.09
C ARG A 6 3.54 -31.89 -18.03
N VAL A 7 3.05 -30.71 -18.42
CA VAL A 7 2.79 -29.61 -17.48
C VAL A 7 1.76 -30.02 -16.44
N LYS A 8 0.67 -30.67 -16.85
CA LYS A 8 -0.34 -31.18 -15.92
C LYS A 8 0.27 -32.14 -14.90
N GLN A 9 1.08 -33.10 -15.34
CA GLN A 9 1.77 -34.05 -14.45
C GLN A 9 2.70 -33.35 -13.45
N LEU A 10 3.41 -32.30 -13.88
CA LEU A 10 4.24 -31.48 -12.99
C LEU A 10 3.41 -30.78 -11.90
N LEU A 11 2.23 -30.24 -12.25
CA LEU A 11 1.33 -29.60 -11.27
C LEU A 11 0.66 -30.61 -10.33
N ASP A 12 0.36 -31.81 -10.84
CA ASP A 12 -0.26 -32.88 -10.06
C ASP A 12 0.76 -33.57 -9.12
N GLY A 13 2.06 -33.39 -9.35
CA GLY A 13 3.14 -34.01 -8.57
C GLY A 13 3.39 -35.47 -8.94
N ASP A 14 2.99 -35.89 -10.14
CA ASP A 14 3.12 -37.26 -10.64
C ASP A 14 4.52 -37.57 -11.20
N ILE A 15 5.40 -36.56 -11.29
CA ILE A 15 6.76 -36.67 -11.82
C ILE A 15 7.78 -36.79 -10.68
N GLU A 16 8.68 -37.76 -10.80
CA GLU A 16 9.76 -37.96 -9.82
C GLU A 16 10.89 -36.94 -10.02
N LEU A 17 11.54 -36.51 -8.93
CA LEU A 17 12.59 -35.50 -8.96
C LEU A 17 13.77 -35.90 -9.86
N ASP A 18 14.15 -37.17 -9.85
CA ASP A 18 15.24 -37.71 -10.68
C ASP A 18 14.93 -37.54 -12.19
N GLU A 19 13.66 -37.58 -12.59
CA GLU A 19 13.25 -37.40 -13.98
C GLU A 19 13.42 -35.95 -14.45
N LEU A 20 13.22 -34.98 -13.54
CA LEU A 20 13.51 -33.57 -13.83
C LEU A 20 15.00 -33.32 -14.07
N GLU A 21 15.90 -34.04 -13.39
CA GLU A 21 17.34 -33.83 -13.57
C GLU A 21 17.84 -34.35 -14.93
N ILE A 22 17.18 -35.39 -15.45
CA ILE A 22 17.57 -36.05 -16.70
C ILE A 22 16.99 -35.31 -17.92
N ASP A 23 15.71 -34.92 -17.86
CA ASP A 23 15.03 -34.27 -18.98
C ASP A 23 15.11 -32.75 -18.85
N THR A 24 15.98 -32.14 -19.67
CA THR A 24 16.15 -30.68 -19.72
C THR A 24 14.87 -29.94 -20.11
N GLU A 25 14.01 -30.50 -20.95
CA GLU A 25 12.73 -29.85 -21.31
C GLU A 25 11.77 -29.87 -20.11
N LEU A 26 11.75 -30.99 -19.37
CA LEU A 26 10.94 -31.15 -18.16
C LEU A 26 11.39 -30.20 -17.06
N TYR A 27 12.71 -30.11 -16.85
CA TYR A 27 13.32 -29.13 -15.96
C TYR A 27 12.91 -27.70 -16.33
N GLN A 28 12.99 -27.32 -17.60
CA GLN A 28 12.61 -25.96 -18.02
C GLN A 28 11.13 -25.65 -17.76
N MET A 29 10.24 -26.62 -18.01
CA MET A 29 8.83 -26.46 -17.68
C MET A 29 8.65 -26.29 -16.17
N ALA A 30 9.30 -27.11 -15.36
CA ALA A 30 9.23 -27.00 -13.91
C ALA A 30 9.84 -25.69 -13.39
N GLU A 31 10.97 -25.23 -13.94
CA GLU A 31 11.61 -23.94 -13.61
C GLU A 31 10.66 -22.78 -13.90
N SER A 32 9.87 -22.86 -14.98
CA SER A 32 8.86 -21.85 -15.31
C SER A 32 7.63 -21.85 -14.40
N ILE A 33 7.30 -22.99 -13.80
CA ILE A 33 6.10 -23.18 -12.96
C ILE A 33 6.43 -22.90 -11.49
N TYR A 34 7.47 -23.56 -10.98
CA TYR A 34 7.87 -23.54 -9.58
C TYR A 34 8.94 -22.49 -9.28
N GLY A 35 9.74 -22.10 -10.28
CA GLY A 35 10.93 -21.29 -10.06
C GLY A 35 12.17 -22.15 -9.79
N ARG A 36 13.35 -21.55 -9.95
CA ARG A 36 14.62 -22.26 -9.75
C ARG A 36 14.90 -22.50 -8.28
N GLU A 37 14.66 -21.47 -7.48
CA GLU A 37 14.78 -21.47 -6.02
C GLU A 37 14.00 -22.62 -5.37
N ALA A 38 12.76 -22.85 -5.79
CA ALA A 38 11.94 -23.95 -5.29
C ALA A 38 12.51 -25.32 -5.69
N LEU A 39 12.99 -25.47 -6.93
CA LEU A 39 13.63 -26.70 -7.39
C LEU A 39 14.93 -26.98 -6.61
N ASP A 40 15.72 -25.94 -6.35
CA ASP A 40 16.95 -26.02 -5.55
C ASP A 40 16.64 -26.44 -4.10
N GLU A 41 15.56 -25.91 -3.49
CA GLU A 41 15.12 -26.30 -2.14
C GLU A 41 14.68 -27.77 -2.07
N MET A 42 14.08 -28.29 -3.15
CA MET A 42 13.71 -29.70 -3.30
C MET A 42 14.90 -30.61 -3.62
N GLY A 43 16.09 -30.04 -3.87
CA GLY A 43 17.31 -30.78 -4.18
C GLY A 43 17.42 -31.24 -5.63
N VAL A 44 16.62 -30.66 -6.54
CA VAL A 44 16.70 -30.95 -7.97
C VAL A 44 17.84 -30.15 -8.59
N MET A 45 18.82 -30.82 -9.20
CA MET A 45 19.95 -30.15 -9.84
C MET A 45 19.62 -29.64 -11.24
N ALA A 46 19.96 -28.37 -11.48
CA ALA A 46 19.83 -27.76 -12.80
C ALA A 46 20.73 -28.43 -13.85
N PRO A 47 20.22 -28.74 -15.05
CA PRO A 47 21.02 -29.24 -16.16
C PRO A 47 22.12 -28.25 -16.56
N GLU A 48 23.28 -28.76 -16.99
CA GLU A 48 24.36 -27.94 -17.56
C GLU A 48 23.88 -27.25 -18.85
N ARG A 49 23.54 -25.97 -18.77
CA ARG A 49 23.22 -25.17 -19.96
C ARG A 49 24.50 -24.64 -20.60
N PRO A 50 24.63 -24.69 -21.95
CA PRO A 50 25.66 -23.91 -22.63
C PRO A 50 25.46 -22.43 -22.30
N PRO A 51 26.53 -21.62 -22.26
CA PRO A 51 26.40 -20.20 -22.04
C PRO A 51 25.44 -19.64 -23.09
N GLU A 52 24.30 -19.11 -22.65
CA GLU A 52 23.44 -18.36 -23.54
C GLU A 52 24.28 -17.22 -24.10
N SER A 53 24.56 -17.29 -25.41
CA SER A 53 25.09 -16.15 -26.13
C SER A 53 23.99 -15.12 -26.10
N ILE A 54 24.02 -14.25 -25.09
CA ILE A 54 23.26 -13.01 -25.07
C ILE A 54 23.87 -12.20 -26.21
N VAL A 55 23.41 -12.46 -27.44
CA VAL A 55 23.51 -11.50 -28.52
C VAL A 55 22.61 -10.37 -28.04
N GLN A 56 23.19 -9.43 -27.28
CA GLN A 56 22.59 -8.12 -27.14
C GLN A 56 22.37 -7.68 -28.59
N PRO A 57 21.12 -7.54 -29.05
CA PRO A 57 20.92 -6.86 -30.31
C PRO A 57 21.64 -5.55 -30.10
N ASN A 58 22.66 -5.26 -30.93
CA ASN A 58 23.13 -3.90 -31.14
C ASN A 58 21.94 -3.17 -31.76
N GLY A 59 20.91 -2.93 -30.94
CA GLY A 59 19.76 -2.15 -31.27
C GLY A 59 20.35 -0.80 -31.60
N ASP A 60 20.04 -0.32 -32.79
CA ASP A 60 20.23 1.07 -33.12
C ASP A 60 19.47 1.89 -32.07
N SER A 61 20.17 2.33 -31.02
CA SER A 61 19.66 3.12 -29.90
C SER A 61 19.12 4.48 -30.36
N ASN A 62 19.15 4.78 -31.66
CA ASN A 62 18.51 5.95 -32.25
C ASN A 62 17.00 5.77 -32.49
N HIS A 63 16.39 4.63 -32.12
CA HIS A 63 14.93 4.50 -32.11
C HIS A 63 14.33 5.39 -31.01
N LYS A 64 13.98 6.62 -31.40
CA LYS A 64 13.28 7.60 -30.57
C LYS A 64 11.83 7.14 -30.41
N VAL A 65 11.58 6.28 -29.42
CA VAL A 65 10.21 5.96 -29.03
C VAL A 65 9.64 7.20 -28.34
N GLN A 66 8.75 7.90 -29.03
CA GLN A 66 7.97 8.98 -28.44
C GLN A 66 6.94 8.36 -27.51
N ILE A 67 7.25 8.32 -26.21
CA ILE A 67 6.29 7.98 -25.18
C ILE A 67 5.29 9.14 -25.14
N PRO A 68 3.99 8.92 -25.41
CA PRO A 68 2.99 9.96 -25.20
C PRO A 68 3.08 10.37 -23.73
N LEU A 69 3.50 11.60 -23.47
CA LEU A 69 3.44 12.13 -22.13
C LEU A 69 1.95 12.20 -21.78
N PRO A 70 1.51 11.63 -20.64
CA PRO A 70 0.15 11.87 -20.18
C PRO A 70 -0.08 13.38 -20.20
N GLU A 71 -1.19 13.84 -20.77
CA GLU A 71 -1.66 15.20 -20.55
C GLU A 71 -1.97 15.30 -19.06
N ILE A 72 -0.93 15.58 -18.27
CA ILE A 72 -1.07 16.03 -16.90
C ILE A 72 -1.74 17.39 -17.08
N PRO A 73 -2.99 17.57 -16.63
CA PRO A 73 -3.61 18.88 -16.66
C PRO A 73 -2.66 19.81 -15.92
N LEU A 74 -2.09 20.79 -16.63
CA LEU A 74 -1.38 21.87 -15.98
C LEU A 74 -2.35 22.44 -14.97
N PRO A 75 -2.00 22.47 -13.66
CA PRO A 75 -2.85 23.15 -12.71
C PRO A 75 -2.97 24.59 -13.22
N GLU A 76 -4.20 24.99 -13.56
CA GLU A 76 -4.52 26.38 -13.83
C GLU A 76 -3.88 27.21 -12.73
N ASP A 77 -3.07 28.19 -13.14
CA ASP A 77 -2.53 29.24 -12.29
C ASP A 77 -3.70 30.05 -11.73
N ASN A 78 -4.34 29.48 -10.72
CA ASN A 78 -5.32 30.15 -9.90
C ASN A 78 -4.53 30.96 -8.89
N THR A 79 -4.20 32.18 -9.29
CA THR A 79 -3.89 33.30 -8.42
C THR A 79 -5.09 33.59 -7.51
N ASP A 80 -5.34 32.74 -6.53
CA ASP A 80 -6.09 33.12 -5.32
C ASP A 80 -5.70 32.15 -4.18
N SER A 81 -4.53 32.42 -3.59
CA SER A 81 -4.05 31.72 -2.41
C SER A 81 -4.92 32.08 -1.20
N LYS A 82 -6.10 31.48 -1.13
CA LYS A 82 -6.96 31.53 0.05
C LYS A 82 -6.21 30.87 1.21
N PRO A 83 -6.05 31.54 2.36
CA PRO A 83 -5.16 31.09 3.41
C PRO A 83 -5.65 29.75 3.98
N LYS A 84 -4.75 28.75 4.04
CA LYS A 84 -4.91 27.49 4.78
C LYS A 84 -5.05 27.79 6.29
N LYS A 85 -6.20 28.31 6.72
CA LYS A 85 -6.47 28.72 8.11
C LYS A 85 -7.43 27.76 8.83
N ARG A 86 -7.33 26.45 8.57
CA ARG A 86 -8.15 25.45 9.29
C ARG A 86 -7.41 24.75 10.44
N TRP A 87 -6.07 24.81 10.46
CA TRP A 87 -5.28 24.19 11.54
C TRP A 87 -5.16 25.10 12.77
N GLY A 88 -4.98 26.41 12.57
CA GLY A 88 -4.95 27.38 13.68
C GLY A 88 -6.25 27.44 14.49
N LEU A 89 -7.41 27.22 13.85
CA LEU A 89 -8.70 27.16 14.56
C LEU A 89 -8.82 25.91 15.44
N ARG A 90 -8.27 24.78 15.00
CA ARG A 90 -8.23 23.54 15.80
C ARG A 90 -7.34 23.70 17.03
N ILE A 91 -6.20 24.38 16.87
CA ILE A 91 -5.27 24.68 17.97
C ILE A 91 -5.90 25.68 18.95
N LEU A 92 -6.61 26.71 18.45
CA LEU A 92 -7.33 27.67 19.28
C LEU A 92 -8.44 26.99 20.11
N LEU A 93 -9.22 26.08 19.51
CA LEU A 93 -10.25 25.33 20.23
C LEU A 93 -9.66 24.44 21.32
N LEU A 94 -8.53 23.76 21.06
CA LEU A 94 -7.82 22.98 22.07
C LEU A 94 -7.31 23.86 23.22
N MET A 95 -6.78 25.04 22.93
CA MET A 95 -6.33 25.98 23.96
C MET A 95 -7.49 26.50 24.81
N ILE A 96 -8.65 26.81 24.22
CA ILE A 96 -9.85 27.20 24.98
C ILE A 96 -10.37 26.04 25.84
N LEU A 97 -10.32 24.80 25.35
CA LEU A 97 -10.74 23.64 26.13
C LEU A 97 -9.84 23.42 27.36
N VAL A 98 -8.52 23.55 27.18
CA VAL A 98 -7.54 23.38 28.28
C VAL A 98 -7.58 24.55 29.27
N ALA A 99 -7.63 25.79 28.77
CA ALA A 99 -7.72 26.98 29.62
C ALA A 99 -9.08 27.10 30.32
N GLY A 100 -10.17 26.79 29.61
CA GLY A 100 -11.52 26.76 30.14
C GLY A 100 -11.74 25.64 31.15
N GLY A 101 -11.06 24.50 31.00
CA GLY A 101 -11.08 23.41 31.98
C GLY A 101 -10.47 23.80 33.33
N LEU A 102 -9.41 24.62 33.33
CA LEU A 102 -8.78 25.09 34.57
C LEU A 102 -9.54 26.24 35.22
N ALA A 103 -10.11 27.16 34.41
CA ALA A 103 -10.90 28.27 34.93
C ALA A 103 -12.29 27.81 35.41
N GLY A 104 -12.91 26.83 34.75
CA GLY A 104 -14.22 26.26 35.11
C GLY A 104 -14.27 25.63 36.50
N ALA A 105 -13.14 25.09 36.99
CA ALA A 105 -13.06 24.53 38.34
C ALA A 105 -13.10 25.62 39.44
N HIS A 106 -12.63 26.84 39.13
CA HIS A 106 -12.70 27.97 40.05
C HIS A 106 -14.03 28.72 39.98
N PHE A 107 -14.75 28.67 38.85
CA PHE A 107 -16.06 29.31 38.73
C PHE A 107 -17.20 28.51 39.38
N ALA A 108 -17.01 27.21 39.65
CA ALA A 108 -17.99 26.41 40.38
C ALA A 108 -18.20 26.86 41.84
N ASP A 109 -17.22 27.56 42.43
CA ASP A 109 -17.29 28.07 43.80
C ASP A 109 -17.79 29.53 43.88
N LEU A 110 -17.69 30.29 42.77
CA LEU A 110 -18.05 31.72 42.72
C LEU A 110 -19.49 31.96 42.25
N ILE A 111 -20.05 31.03 41.48
CA ILE A 111 -21.40 31.12 40.96
C ILE A 111 -22.28 30.23 41.83
N ASP A 112 -22.76 30.78 42.95
CA ASP A 112 -23.76 30.12 43.78
C ASP A 112 -25.10 30.13 43.04
N LEU A 113 -25.24 29.15 42.15
CA LEU A 113 -26.39 28.98 41.28
C LEU A 113 -27.59 28.40 42.03
N SER A 114 -27.43 28.05 43.32
CA SER A 114 -28.52 27.52 44.14
C SER A 114 -29.57 28.58 44.44
N GLU A 115 -29.16 29.81 44.74
CA GLU A 115 -30.08 30.93 45.00
C GLU A 115 -30.91 31.29 43.76
N TYR A 116 -30.31 31.20 42.56
CA TYR A 116 -31.02 31.40 41.30
C TYR A 116 -32.00 30.26 40.99
N ILE A 117 -31.62 29.01 41.31
CA ILE A 117 -32.51 27.86 41.11
C ILE A 117 -33.69 27.91 42.09
N ASP A 118 -33.49 28.37 43.32
CA ASP A 118 -34.55 28.51 44.32
C ASP A 118 -35.53 29.64 43.95
N ASP A 119 -35.05 30.79 43.44
CA ASP A 119 -35.93 31.87 42.96
C ASP A 119 -36.79 31.44 41.75
N VAL A 120 -36.21 30.65 40.85
CA VAL A 120 -36.96 30.04 39.73
C VAL A 120 -38.01 29.05 40.24
N ARG A 121 -37.68 28.28 41.27
CA ARG A 121 -38.57 27.29 41.89
C ARG A 121 -39.74 27.96 42.63
N GLU A 122 -39.47 29.02 43.39
CA GLU A 122 -40.45 29.87 44.04
C GLU A 122 -41.39 30.54 43.02
N THR A 123 -40.83 31.07 41.93
CA THR A 123 -41.60 31.72 40.85
C THR A 123 -42.51 30.74 40.10
N LEU A 124 -42.07 29.49 39.91
CA LEU A 124 -42.89 28.45 39.28
C LEU A 124 -43.79 27.68 40.27
N GLY A 125 -43.70 27.93 41.58
CA GLY A 125 -44.55 27.30 42.60
C GLY A 125 -44.45 25.78 42.66
N ILE A 126 -43.30 25.22 42.28
CA ILE A 126 -42.99 23.78 42.37
C ILE A 126 -42.02 23.52 43.49
#